data_AF-A0AAD3M832-F1
#
_entry.id   AF-A0AAD3M832-F1
#
_cell.length_a   1.000
_cell.length_b   1.000
_cell.length_c   1.000
_cell.angle_alpha   90.00
_cell.angle_beta   90.00
_cell.angle_gamma   90.00
#
_symmetry.space_group_name_H-M   'P 1'
#
loop_
_entity.id
_entity.type
_entity.pdbx_description
1 polymer ?
#
loop_
_entity_poly.entity_id
_entity_poly.type
_entity_poly.pdbx_seq_one_letter_code
_entity_poly.pdbx_strand_id
1 'polypeptide(L)'
;MSTDAEMEAYGPAAIYLRKPEKERIEAQNTPFDAKTAYFVTDTDEMYLKGKLIKREGGKATVETVTGKTVTVKEDDIHPMNPPKFDKIEDMAMMTHLNEPAVLYNLKERFASWMIYAKKAITDAAMMAEELKKEQDTSAHLERMKKNLSGVRMATVHRLDEAENLAAMKGCRARPRNPESRVRELEAEVEAEQRRGADAVKGVRKYERRVKELTYQTEEDKKNVNRLQDLVDKLQLKVKAYKRQAEEAEEQANTHMSRLRKVQHELEEAQERADIAESQVNKLRAKSREVGKGSDSAE
;
A
#
# COMPACT_ATOMS: atom_id res chain seq x y z
N MET A 1 2.98 3.19 20.20
CA MET A 1 3.63 3.72 18.98
C MET A 1 5.11 3.38 19.11
N SER A 2 5.64 2.65 18.14
CA SER A 2 7.03 2.19 18.11
C SER A 2 8.00 3.38 18.10
N THR A 3 9.01 3.35 18.97
CA THR A 3 9.95 4.46 19.24
C THR A 3 11.14 4.45 18.26
N ASP A 4 11.90 5.54 18.17
CA ASP A 4 13.12 5.59 17.35
C ASP A 4 14.13 4.48 17.71
N ALA A 5 14.11 3.99 18.96
CA ALA A 5 14.93 2.86 19.41
C ALA A 5 14.60 1.54 18.68
N GLU A 6 13.36 1.32 18.29
CA GLU A 6 12.98 0.13 17.50
C GLU A 6 13.48 0.23 16.05
N MET A 7 13.75 1.45 15.57
CA MET A 7 14.25 1.66 14.20
C MET A 7 15.77 1.54 14.08
N GLU A 8 16.49 1.49 15.20
CA GLU A 8 17.95 1.32 15.23
C GLU A 8 18.39 -0.01 14.58
N ALA A 9 17.57 -1.05 14.69
CA ALA A 9 17.81 -2.36 14.07
C ALA A 9 17.90 -2.32 12.53
N TYR A 10 17.34 -1.29 11.89
CA TYR A 10 17.38 -1.12 10.43
C TYR A 10 18.54 -0.24 9.95
N GLY A 11 19.32 0.34 10.88
CA GLY A 11 20.50 1.15 10.57
C GLY A 11 20.22 2.26 9.53
N PRO A 12 21.04 2.40 8.47
CA PRO A 12 20.83 3.42 7.43
C PRO A 12 19.49 3.32 6.68
N ALA A 13 18.83 2.16 6.71
CA ALA A 13 17.56 1.97 6.02
C ALA A 13 16.36 2.58 6.78
N ALA A 14 16.51 2.88 8.07
CA ALA A 14 15.44 3.36 8.94
C ALA A 14 14.71 4.58 8.36
N ILE A 15 15.46 5.53 7.78
CA ILE A 15 14.91 6.78 7.22
C ILE A 15 13.94 6.58 6.04
N TYR A 16 14.03 5.42 5.36
CA TYR A 16 13.17 5.03 4.24
C TYR A 16 11.97 4.19 4.69
N LEU A 17 11.96 3.73 5.94
CA LEU A 17 10.87 2.94 6.51
C LEU A 17 9.96 3.83 7.36
N ARG A 18 10.55 4.74 8.15
CA ARG A 18 9.82 5.69 8.98
C ARG A 18 10.66 6.95 9.24
N LYS A 19 9.98 8.08 9.35
CA LYS A 19 10.62 9.33 9.76
C LYS A 19 11.02 9.33 11.24
N PRO A 20 12.14 9.99 11.60
CA PRO A 20 12.53 10.19 12.99
C PRO A 20 11.40 10.78 13.82
N GLU A 21 11.35 10.42 15.11
CA GLU A 21 10.32 10.88 16.04
C GLU A 21 10.25 12.40 16.11
N LYS A 22 11.40 13.08 16.05
CA LYS A 22 11.47 14.55 16.01
C LYS A 22 10.70 15.14 14.82
N GLU A 23 10.94 14.64 13.60
CA GLU A 23 10.23 15.11 12.39
C GLU A 23 8.74 14.79 12.46
N ARG A 24 8.39 13.64 13.03
CA ARG A 24 6.99 13.27 13.23
C ARG A 24 6.31 14.25 14.19
N ILE A 25 6.88 14.50 15.36
CA ILE A 25 6.30 15.43 16.35
C ILE A 25 6.15 16.82 15.76
N GLU A 26 7.15 17.31 15.01
CA GLU A 26 7.09 18.59 14.33
C GLU A 26 5.94 18.64 13.32
N ALA A 27 5.79 17.62 12.48
CA ALA A 27 4.67 17.51 11.54
C ALA A 27 3.31 17.49 12.26
N GLN A 28 3.19 16.72 13.35
CA GLN A 28 1.94 16.61 14.13
C GLN A 28 1.51 17.92 14.80
N ASN A 29 2.47 18.79 15.11
CA ASN A 29 2.23 20.09 15.73
C ASN A 29 1.89 21.20 14.72
N THR A 30 1.82 20.89 13.43
CA THR A 30 1.43 21.85 12.40
C THR A 30 0.01 22.36 12.67
N PRO A 31 -0.24 23.68 12.59
CA PRO A 31 -1.58 24.23 12.78
C PRO A 31 -2.59 23.61 11.81
N PHE A 32 -3.73 23.19 12.33
CA PHE A 32 -4.79 22.55 11.55
C PHE A 32 -6.17 22.98 12.06
N ASP A 33 -7.03 23.39 11.14
CA ASP A 33 -8.43 23.70 11.42
C ASP A 33 -9.33 22.72 10.68
N ALA A 34 -9.91 21.78 11.43
CA ALA A 34 -10.79 20.73 10.90
C ALA A 34 -12.05 21.28 10.22
N LYS A 35 -12.49 22.49 10.56
CA LYS A 35 -13.69 23.10 9.95
C LYS A 35 -13.42 23.67 8.57
N THR A 36 -12.17 24.02 8.29
CA THR A 36 -11.80 24.70 7.04
C THR A 36 -10.86 23.88 6.16
N ALA A 37 -10.15 22.88 6.68
CA ALA A 37 -9.23 22.06 5.88
C ALA A 37 -9.97 20.99 5.05
N TYR A 38 -10.00 21.19 3.72
CA TYR A 38 -10.69 20.32 2.76
C TYR A 38 -9.82 20.04 1.52
N PHE A 39 -10.02 18.87 0.93
CA PHE A 39 -9.65 18.59 -0.44
C PHE A 39 -10.76 19.04 -1.37
N VAL A 40 -10.40 19.59 -2.53
CA VAL A 40 -11.32 20.01 -3.60
C VAL A 40 -10.91 19.34 -4.90
N THR A 41 -11.89 18.91 -5.71
CA THR A 41 -11.60 18.35 -7.04
C THR A 41 -11.01 19.41 -7.97
N ASP A 42 -10.00 19.04 -8.75
CA ASP A 42 -9.36 19.87 -9.77
C ASP A 42 -9.23 19.08 -11.08
N THR A 43 -9.33 19.77 -12.21
CA THR A 43 -9.32 19.13 -13.53
C THR A 43 -7.97 18.54 -13.91
N ASP A 44 -6.88 19.11 -13.39
CA ASP A 44 -5.51 18.78 -13.82
C ASP A 44 -4.83 17.85 -12.80
N GLU A 45 -5.00 18.12 -11.50
CA GLU A 45 -4.37 17.35 -10.41
C GLU A 45 -5.30 16.34 -9.71
N MET A 46 -6.53 16.15 -10.22
CA MET A 46 -7.67 15.43 -9.60
C MET A 46 -8.14 16.01 -8.27
N TYR A 47 -7.24 16.19 -7.30
CA TYR A 47 -7.56 16.74 -5.97
C TYR A 47 -6.48 17.72 -5.51
N LEU A 48 -6.90 18.85 -4.96
CA LEU A 48 -6.03 19.85 -4.35
C LEU A 48 -6.40 20.05 -2.88
N LYS A 49 -5.39 20.30 -2.03
CA LYS A 49 -5.59 20.77 -0.66
C LYS A 49 -6.04 22.24 -0.67
N GLY A 50 -6.94 22.61 0.24
CA GLY A 50 -7.38 23.98 0.37
C GLY A 50 -8.15 24.29 1.66
N LYS A 51 -8.47 25.57 1.81
CA LYS A 51 -9.25 26.13 2.91
C LYS A 51 -10.64 26.48 2.43
N LEU A 52 -11.66 25.89 3.04
CA LEU A 52 -13.06 26.22 2.79
C LEU A 52 -13.33 27.65 3.25
N ILE A 53 -13.81 28.49 2.34
CA ILE A 53 -14.18 29.88 2.60
C ILE A 53 -15.67 29.98 2.95
N LYS A 54 -16.52 29.41 2.09
CA LYS A 54 -17.99 29.48 2.26
C LYS A 54 -18.71 28.29 1.66
N ARG A 55 -19.91 28.03 2.18
CA ARG A 55 -20.90 27.10 1.63
C ARG A 55 -22.21 27.83 1.44
N GLU A 56 -22.71 27.86 0.21
CA GLU A 56 -23.90 28.62 -0.16
C GLU A 56 -24.59 27.96 -1.36
N GLY A 57 -25.90 27.74 -1.28
CA GLY A 57 -26.70 27.24 -2.40
C GLY A 57 -26.25 25.89 -2.98
N GLY A 58 -25.77 24.96 -2.14
CA GLY A 58 -25.28 23.63 -2.55
C GLY A 58 -23.89 23.65 -3.23
N LYS A 59 -23.19 24.77 -3.14
CA LYS A 59 -21.81 24.93 -3.64
C LYS A 59 -20.86 25.29 -2.49
N ALA A 60 -19.62 24.84 -2.63
CA ALA A 60 -18.53 25.14 -1.72
C ALA A 60 -17.45 25.93 -2.46
N THR A 61 -16.99 27.03 -1.85
CA THR A 61 -15.86 27.82 -2.33
C THR A 61 -14.64 27.51 -1.47
N VAL A 62 -13.58 26.99 -2.09
CA VAL A 62 -12.34 26.57 -1.44
C VAL A 62 -11.17 27.37 -2.04
N GLU A 63 -10.34 27.95 -1.17
CA GLU A 63 -9.07 28.55 -1.53
C GLU A 63 -7.99 27.47 -1.51
N THR A 64 -7.46 27.11 -2.67
CA THR A 64 -6.39 26.10 -2.78
C THR A 64 -5.08 26.63 -2.21
N VAL A 65 -4.17 25.73 -1.82
CA VAL A 65 -2.83 26.10 -1.32
C VAL A 65 -2.00 26.89 -2.35
N THR A 66 -2.33 26.81 -3.64
CA THR A 66 -1.69 27.61 -4.71
C THR A 66 -2.24 29.04 -4.81
N GLY A 67 -3.22 29.41 -3.97
CA GLY A 67 -3.86 30.74 -3.96
C GLY A 67 -5.02 30.88 -4.96
N LYS A 68 -5.39 29.80 -5.66
CA LYS A 68 -6.54 29.79 -6.59
C LYS A 68 -7.82 29.48 -5.83
N THR A 69 -8.85 30.31 -6.01
CA THR A 69 -10.20 30.07 -5.48
C THR A 69 -11.01 29.22 -6.45
N VAL A 70 -11.52 28.09 -5.98
CA VAL A 70 -12.32 27.15 -6.78
C VAL A 70 -13.70 27.03 -6.13
N THR A 71 -14.76 27.15 -6.95
CA THR A 71 -16.14 26.91 -6.51
C THR A 71 -16.65 25.63 -7.16
N VAL A 72 -16.94 24.62 -6.35
CA VAL A 72 -17.43 23.31 -6.78
C VAL A 72 -18.75 22.97 -6.07
N LYS A 73 -19.36 21.83 -6.40
CA LYS A 73 -20.50 21.33 -5.64
C LYS A 73 -20.04 20.87 -4.26
N GLU A 74 -20.95 20.87 -3.29
CA GLU A 74 -20.61 20.42 -1.94
C GLU A 74 -20.17 18.95 -1.87
N ASP A 75 -20.65 18.11 -2.80
CA ASP A 75 -20.25 16.70 -2.91
C ASP A 75 -18.80 16.53 -3.43
N ASP A 76 -18.22 17.57 -4.03
CA ASP A 76 -16.88 17.56 -4.62
C ASP A 76 -15.78 18.04 -3.64
N ILE A 77 -16.15 18.31 -2.38
CA ILE A 77 -15.20 18.64 -1.31
C ILE A 77 -15.13 17.53 -0.27
N HIS A 78 -13.93 17.23 0.20
CA HIS A 78 -13.68 16.12 1.12
C HIS A 78 -12.89 16.60 2.34
N PRO A 79 -13.28 16.24 3.58
CA PRO A 79 -12.55 16.70 4.76
C PRO A 79 -11.13 16.11 4.81
N MET A 80 -10.18 16.93 5.27
CA MET A 80 -8.79 16.50 5.47
C MET A 80 -8.60 15.86 6.83
N ASN A 81 -7.66 14.91 6.92
CA ASN A 81 -7.23 14.39 8.22
C ASN A 81 -6.30 15.39 8.93
N PRO A 82 -6.35 15.48 10.27
CA PRO A 82 -5.38 16.26 11.03
C PRO A 82 -3.93 15.77 10.83
N PRO A 83 -2.91 16.62 11.03
CA PRO A 83 -1.50 16.29 10.79
C PRO A 83 -0.97 15.09 11.58
N LYS A 84 -1.65 14.70 12.67
CA LYS A 84 -1.37 13.45 13.40
C LYS A 84 -1.47 12.18 12.54
N PHE A 85 -2.16 12.26 11.40
CA PHE A 85 -2.31 11.17 10.44
C PHE A 85 -1.40 11.31 9.21
N ASP A 86 -0.55 12.34 9.15
CA ASP A 86 0.35 12.54 8.03
C ASP A 86 1.32 11.36 7.93
N LYS A 87 1.46 10.82 6.71
CA LYS A 87 2.30 9.66 6.39
C LYS A 87 2.02 8.47 7.29
N ILE A 88 0.80 8.27 7.76
CA ILE A 88 0.45 7.13 8.60
C ILE A 88 0.73 5.81 7.87
N GLU A 89 1.25 4.83 8.60
CA GLU A 89 1.58 3.50 8.06
C GLU A 89 0.32 2.70 7.74
N ASP A 90 -0.71 2.86 8.57
CA ASP A 90 -2.01 2.23 8.42
C ASP A 90 -3.07 3.27 8.07
N MET A 91 -3.47 3.29 6.81
CA MET A 91 -4.51 4.22 6.36
C MET A 91 -5.89 3.88 6.95
N ALA A 92 -6.13 2.63 7.39
CA ALA A 92 -7.39 2.27 8.06
C ALA A 92 -7.56 2.98 9.42
N MET A 93 -6.49 3.54 9.98
CA MET A 93 -6.52 4.30 11.23
C MET A 93 -6.87 5.78 11.03
N MET A 94 -7.02 6.24 9.78
CA MET A 94 -7.42 7.62 9.49
C MET A 94 -8.86 7.91 9.94
N THR A 95 -9.12 9.16 10.35
CA THR A 95 -10.50 9.59 10.70
C THR A 95 -11.38 9.70 9.47
N HIS A 96 -10.84 10.31 8.41
CA HIS A 96 -11.50 10.44 7.12
C HIS A 96 -10.81 9.51 6.13
N LEU A 97 -11.45 8.38 5.83
CA LEU A 97 -10.98 7.43 4.83
C LEU A 97 -11.68 7.69 3.48
N ASN A 98 -11.33 8.82 2.87
CA ASN A 98 -11.80 9.21 1.55
C ASN A 98 -10.68 9.05 0.51
N GLU A 99 -11.06 9.04 -0.77
CA GLU A 99 -10.14 8.89 -1.89
C GLU A 99 -8.97 9.88 -1.87
N PRO A 100 -9.17 11.20 -1.69
CA PRO A 100 -8.06 12.14 -1.64
C PRO A 100 -7.15 11.94 -0.41
N ALA A 101 -7.67 11.54 0.76
CA ALA A 101 -6.85 11.26 1.93
C ALA A 101 -5.88 10.09 1.70
N VAL A 102 -6.37 9.01 1.07
CA VAL A 102 -5.53 7.85 0.71
C VAL A 102 -4.48 8.27 -0.32
N LEU A 103 -4.89 8.98 -1.36
CA LEU A 103 -3.98 9.44 -2.43
C LEU A 103 -2.86 10.32 -1.87
N TYR A 104 -3.19 11.32 -1.07
CA TYR A 104 -2.20 12.24 -0.50
C TYR A 104 -1.28 11.56 0.49
N ASN A 105 -1.78 10.63 1.31
CA ASN A 105 -0.92 9.87 2.22
C ASN A 105 0.11 9.04 1.44
N LEU A 106 -0.31 8.36 0.38
CA LEU A 106 0.60 7.62 -0.49
C LEU A 106 1.59 8.54 -1.19
N LYS A 107 1.13 9.68 -1.75
CA LYS A 107 1.96 10.69 -2.42
C LYS A 107 3.05 11.23 -1.48
N GLU A 108 2.70 11.56 -0.25
CA GLU A 108 3.63 12.13 0.74
C GLU A 108 4.61 11.10 1.31
N ARG A 109 4.17 9.85 1.49
CA ARG A 109 5.07 8.73 1.84
C ARG A 109 6.07 8.48 0.72
N PHE A 110 5.59 8.46 -0.53
CA PHE A 110 6.45 8.27 -1.70
C PHE A 110 7.46 9.41 -1.87
N ALA A 111 7.03 10.67 -1.75
CA ALA A 111 7.92 11.83 -1.77
C ALA A 111 8.99 11.81 -0.65
N SER A 112 8.70 11.09 0.42
CA SER A 112 9.60 10.86 1.55
C SER A 112 10.44 9.58 1.41
N TRP A 113 10.41 8.93 0.24
CA TRP A 113 11.07 7.65 -0.08
C TRP A 113 10.58 6.46 0.76
N MET A 114 9.39 6.55 1.35
CA MET A 114 8.75 5.47 2.10
C MET A 114 7.79 4.70 1.18
N ILE A 115 8.34 3.82 0.35
CA ILE A 115 7.60 3.09 -0.69
C ILE A 115 6.68 1.97 -0.16
N TYR A 116 6.84 1.60 1.12
CA TYR A 116 6.12 0.51 1.76
C TYR A 116 5.04 1.04 2.72
N ALA A 117 3.80 0.58 2.57
CA ALA A 117 2.71 0.74 3.55
C ALA A 117 2.63 -0.50 4.48
N LYS A 118 1.90 -0.40 5.61
CA LYS A 118 1.94 -1.29 6.80
C LYS A 118 2.36 -2.75 6.54
N LYS A 119 1.76 -3.42 5.55
CA LYS A 119 2.04 -4.81 5.20
C LYS A 119 3.53 -5.13 5.07
N ALA A 120 4.28 -4.29 4.35
CA ALA A 120 5.71 -4.53 4.13
C ALA A 120 6.60 -4.12 5.32
N ILE A 121 6.14 -3.21 6.19
CA ILE A 121 6.85 -2.86 7.44
C ILE A 121 6.71 -3.98 8.47
N THR A 122 5.52 -4.59 8.59
CA THR A 122 5.33 -5.80 9.41
C THR A 122 6.16 -6.97 8.89
N ASP A 123 6.20 -7.18 7.57
CA ASP A 123 6.98 -8.28 6.97
C ASP A 123 8.50 -8.07 7.22
N ALA A 124 8.99 -6.83 7.12
CA ALA A 124 10.39 -6.49 7.43
C ALA A 124 10.73 -6.61 8.93
N ALA A 125 9.80 -6.24 9.82
CA ALA A 125 9.99 -6.37 11.27
C ALA A 125 10.01 -7.83 11.73
N MET A 126 9.14 -8.66 11.16
CA MET A 126 9.16 -10.11 11.41
C MET A 126 10.46 -10.74 10.93
N MET A 127 10.93 -10.39 9.72
CA MET A 127 12.23 -10.88 9.23
C MET A 127 13.40 -10.42 10.10
N ALA A 128 13.39 -9.17 10.59
CA ALA A 128 14.46 -8.67 11.47
C ALA A 128 14.47 -9.39 12.83
N GLU A 129 13.29 -9.69 13.41
CA GLU A 129 13.18 -10.43 14.66
C GLU A 129 13.58 -11.91 14.50
N GLU A 130 13.19 -12.54 13.38
CA GLU A 130 13.61 -13.90 13.00
C GLU A 130 15.12 -13.97 12.82
N LEU A 131 15.73 -13.00 12.12
CA LEU A 131 17.17 -12.95 11.92
C LEU A 131 17.92 -12.79 13.25
N LYS A 132 17.42 -11.98 14.18
CA LYS A 132 18.02 -11.81 15.50
C LYS A 132 17.96 -13.09 16.33
N LYS A 133 16.81 -13.79 16.33
CA LYS A 133 16.67 -15.09 16.97
C LYS A 133 17.62 -16.13 16.36
N GLU A 134 17.78 -16.14 15.03
CA GLU A 134 18.71 -17.02 14.34
C GLU A 134 20.18 -16.70 14.66
N GLN A 135 20.52 -15.41 14.79
CA GLN A 135 21.86 -14.99 15.21
C GLN A 135 22.18 -15.40 16.65
N ASP A 136 21.24 -15.22 17.58
CA ASP A 136 21.41 -15.61 18.99
C ASP A 136 21.54 -17.14 19.15
N THR A 137 20.73 -17.91 18.40
CA THR A 137 20.82 -19.38 18.39
C THR A 137 22.12 -19.86 17.76
N SER A 138 22.54 -19.28 16.64
CA SER A 138 23.82 -19.57 15.99
C SER A 138 25.02 -19.27 16.89
N ALA A 139 25.01 -18.12 17.58
CA ALA A 139 26.06 -17.76 18.53
C ALA A 139 26.12 -18.72 19.73
N HIS A 140 24.97 -19.21 20.22
CA HIS A 140 24.92 -20.21 21.27
C HIS A 140 25.48 -21.57 20.80
N LEU A 141 25.11 -22.00 19.59
CA LEU A 141 25.61 -23.24 18.99
C LEU A 141 27.12 -23.21 18.78
N GLU A 142 27.69 -22.09 18.34
CA GLU A 142 29.15 -21.95 18.21
C GLU A 142 29.87 -22.01 19.56
N ARG A 143 29.30 -21.43 20.63
CA ARG A 143 29.85 -21.58 22.00
C ARG A 143 29.79 -23.03 22.47
N MET A 144 28.66 -23.70 22.30
CA MET A 144 28.52 -25.12 22.65
C MET A 144 29.50 -25.99 21.87
N LYS A 145 29.65 -25.76 20.56
CA LYS A 145 30.59 -26.47 19.70
C LYS A 145 32.04 -26.28 20.15
N LYS A 146 32.43 -25.07 20.56
CA LYS A 146 33.76 -24.80 21.12
C LYS A 146 34.00 -25.49 22.46
N ASN A 147 32.99 -25.54 23.32
CA ASN A 147 33.07 -26.27 24.59
C ASN A 147 33.19 -27.77 24.35
N LEU A 148 32.37 -28.33 23.44
CA LEU A 148 32.40 -29.74 23.09
C LEU A 148 33.68 -30.13 22.36
N SER A 149 34.26 -29.26 21.53
CA SER A 149 35.56 -29.51 20.92
C SER A 149 36.70 -29.49 21.96
N GLY A 150 36.62 -28.60 22.95
CA GLY A 150 37.54 -28.59 24.09
C GLY A 150 37.43 -29.86 24.95
N VAL A 151 36.21 -30.29 25.28
CA VAL A 151 35.98 -31.55 26.00
C VAL A 151 36.49 -32.74 25.19
N ARG A 152 36.22 -32.79 23.88
CA ARG A 152 36.71 -33.84 22.99
C ARG A 152 38.23 -33.88 22.93
N MET A 153 38.91 -32.74 22.81
CA MET A 153 40.37 -32.67 22.82
C MET A 153 40.94 -33.20 24.15
N ALA A 154 40.34 -32.80 25.28
CA ALA A 154 40.76 -33.26 26.59
C ALA A 154 40.52 -34.76 26.80
N THR A 155 39.40 -35.32 26.33
CA THR A 155 39.15 -36.76 26.41
C THR A 155 40.03 -37.57 25.46
N VAL A 156 40.31 -37.07 24.25
CA VAL A 156 41.27 -37.70 23.33
C VAL A 156 42.66 -37.73 23.97
N HIS A 157 43.13 -36.61 24.54
CA HIS A 157 44.42 -36.58 25.23
C HIS A 157 44.48 -37.53 26.43
N ARG A 158 43.41 -37.59 27.24
CA ARG A 158 43.33 -38.52 28.38
C ARG A 158 43.25 -39.99 27.95
N LEU A 159 42.66 -40.27 26.78
CA LEU A 159 42.67 -41.61 26.18
C LEU A 159 44.07 -41.98 25.70
N ASP A 160 44.75 -41.10 24.97
CA ASP A 160 46.15 -41.32 24.54
C ASP A 160 47.09 -41.50 25.74
N GLU A 161 46.92 -40.71 26.81
CA GLU A 161 47.67 -40.88 28.06
C GLU A 161 47.34 -42.21 28.75
N ALA A 162 46.07 -42.60 28.81
CA ALA A 162 45.64 -43.86 29.41
C ALA A 162 46.12 -45.07 28.60
N GLU A 163 46.12 -45.00 27.27
CA GLU A 163 46.65 -46.03 26.37
C GLU A 163 48.16 -46.15 26.50
N ASN A 164 48.89 -45.02 26.55
CA ASN A 164 50.34 -45.01 26.78
C ASN A 164 50.70 -45.53 28.19
N LEU A 165 49.91 -45.18 29.22
CA LEU A 165 50.08 -45.69 30.58
C LEU A 165 49.74 -47.19 30.67
N ALA A 166 48.74 -47.67 29.93
CA ALA A 166 48.39 -49.09 29.84
C ALA A 166 49.45 -49.90 29.07
N ALA A 167 50.07 -49.31 28.04
CA ALA A 167 51.20 -49.90 27.32
C ALA A 167 52.46 -49.98 28.19
N MET A 168 52.70 -48.99 29.06
CA MET A 168 53.85 -48.95 29.98
C MET A 168 53.65 -49.73 31.29
N LYS A 169 52.40 -49.94 31.73
CA LYS A 169 52.07 -50.72 32.94
C LYS A 169 51.32 -51.98 32.54
N GLY A 170 52.06 -53.07 32.29
CA GLY A 170 51.54 -54.44 32.15
C GLY A 170 50.90 -55.01 33.43
N CYS A 171 50.11 -54.24 34.18
CA CYS A 171 49.44 -54.65 35.41
C CYS A 171 47.96 -54.24 35.37
N ARG A 172 47.08 -55.23 35.21
CA ARG A 172 45.62 -55.11 35.34
C ARG A 172 45.25 -54.59 36.74
N ALA A 173 44.96 -53.31 36.86
CA ALA A 173 44.12 -52.82 37.96
C ALA A 173 42.66 -53.13 37.62
N ARG A 174 42.14 -54.25 38.14
CA ARG A 174 40.72 -54.63 38.04
C ARG A 174 39.89 -53.58 38.79
N PRO A 175 38.85 -52.96 38.19
CA PRO A 175 37.95 -52.08 38.94
C PRO A 175 37.26 -52.87 40.07
N ARG A 176 37.11 -52.25 41.24
CA ARG A 176 36.66 -52.89 42.49
C ARG A 176 35.22 -53.44 42.46
N ASN A 177 34.43 -53.12 41.42
CA ASN A 177 33.16 -53.79 41.14
C ASN A 177 32.74 -53.58 39.67
N PRO A 178 33.21 -54.40 38.72
CA PRO A 178 32.89 -54.24 37.29
C PRO A 178 31.40 -54.47 36.98
N GLU A 179 30.71 -55.27 37.79
CA GLU A 179 29.30 -55.61 37.59
C GLU A 179 28.36 -54.41 37.83
N SER A 180 28.67 -53.58 38.83
CA SER A 180 27.88 -52.37 39.10
C SER A 180 27.99 -51.34 37.98
N ARG A 181 29.18 -51.18 37.39
CA ARG A 181 29.41 -50.25 36.27
C ARG A 181 28.77 -50.73 34.98
N VAL A 182 28.76 -52.04 34.75
CA VAL A 182 28.04 -52.64 33.61
C VAL A 182 26.55 -52.38 33.74
N ARG A 183 25.96 -52.62 34.92
CA ARG A 183 24.53 -52.38 35.16
C ARG A 183 24.12 -50.91 35.04
N GLU A 184 24.97 -49.98 35.48
CA GLU A 184 24.72 -48.53 35.36
C GLU A 184 24.77 -48.07 33.90
N LEU A 185 25.77 -48.53 33.13
CA LEU A 185 25.87 -48.25 31.70
C LEU A 185 24.73 -48.88 30.89
N GLU A 186 24.30 -50.10 31.24
CA GLU A 186 23.13 -50.75 30.63
C GLU A 186 21.85 -49.93 30.86
N ALA A 187 21.63 -49.43 32.09
CA ALA A 187 20.48 -48.59 32.42
C ALA A 187 20.51 -47.24 31.68
N GLU A 188 21.69 -46.63 31.52
CA GLU A 188 21.85 -45.36 30.80
C GLU A 188 21.63 -45.54 29.29
N VAL A 189 22.11 -46.64 28.71
CA VAL A 189 21.82 -47.02 27.31
C VAL A 189 20.32 -47.23 27.11
N GLU A 190 19.65 -47.91 28.03
CA GLU A 190 18.21 -48.15 27.94
C GLU A 190 17.40 -46.83 28.06
N ALA A 191 17.81 -45.93 28.95
CA ALA A 191 17.21 -44.60 29.08
C ALA A 191 17.44 -43.75 27.81
N GLU A 192 18.62 -43.82 27.21
CA GLU A 192 18.94 -43.12 25.97
C GLU A 192 18.16 -43.68 24.78
N GLN A 193 17.98 -45.00 24.70
CA GLN A 193 17.13 -45.63 23.69
C GLN A 193 15.67 -45.19 23.82
N ARG A 194 15.15 -45.07 25.05
CA ARG A 194 13.80 -44.55 25.30
C ARG A 194 13.67 -43.08 24.87
N ARG A 195 14.64 -42.22 25.22
CA ARG A 195 14.68 -40.81 24.77
C ARG A 195 14.76 -40.70 23.24
N GLY A 196 15.59 -41.52 22.60
CA GLY A 196 15.71 -41.59 21.15
C GLY A 196 14.40 -42.01 20.47
N ALA A 197 13.68 -42.98 21.03
CA ALA A 197 12.39 -43.43 20.49
C ALA A 197 11.33 -42.31 20.52
N ASP A 198 11.29 -41.50 21.58
CA ASP A 198 10.35 -40.38 21.69
C ASP A 198 10.72 -39.21 20.77
N ALA A 199 12.02 -38.94 20.59
CA ALA A 199 12.50 -37.98 19.61
C ALA A 199 12.07 -38.36 18.17
N VAL A 200 12.21 -39.64 17.79
CA VAL A 200 11.79 -40.14 16.47
C VAL A 200 10.28 -40.00 16.25
N LYS A 201 9.44 -40.24 17.26
CA LYS A 201 8.00 -39.98 17.17
C LYS A 201 7.70 -38.50 16.94
N GLY A 202 8.43 -37.62 17.63
CA GLY A 202 8.36 -36.17 17.44
C GLY A 202 8.67 -35.77 16.01
N VAL A 203 9.79 -36.25 15.47
CA VAL A 203 10.20 -36.01 14.06
C VAL A 203 9.08 -36.45 13.09
N ARG A 204 8.54 -37.67 13.25
CA ARG A 204 7.45 -38.16 12.39
C ARG A 204 6.18 -37.29 12.45
N LYS A 205 5.89 -36.67 13.59
CA LYS A 205 4.76 -35.73 13.73
C LYS A 205 5.03 -34.44 12.95
N TYR A 206 6.23 -33.88 13.08
CA TYR A 206 6.64 -32.70 12.32
C TYR A 206 6.68 -32.97 10.81
N GLU A 207 7.19 -34.13 10.38
CA GLU A 207 7.18 -34.53 8.96
C GLU A 207 5.76 -34.56 8.36
N ARG A 208 4.77 -35.07 9.11
CA ARG A 208 3.35 -35.01 8.66
C ARG A 208 2.86 -33.57 8.56
N ARG A 209 3.18 -32.74 9.54
CA ARG A 209 2.77 -31.33 9.54
C ARG A 209 3.37 -30.55 8.38
N VAL A 210 4.63 -30.82 8.04
CA VAL A 210 5.30 -30.24 6.87
C VAL A 210 4.59 -30.64 5.58
N LYS A 211 4.22 -31.92 5.42
CA LYS A 211 3.48 -32.40 4.24
C LYS A 211 2.11 -31.73 4.10
N GLU A 212 1.37 -31.59 5.19
CA GLU A 212 0.07 -30.90 5.22
C GLU A 212 0.21 -29.42 4.82
N LEU A 213 1.18 -28.71 5.40
CA LEU A 213 1.46 -27.31 5.06
C LEU A 213 1.92 -27.15 3.60
N THR A 214 2.68 -28.11 3.08
CA THR A 214 3.12 -28.10 1.68
C THR A 214 1.93 -28.27 0.74
N TYR A 215 1.00 -29.19 1.06
CA TYR A 215 -0.21 -29.36 0.26
C TYR A 215 -1.10 -28.10 0.28
N GLN A 216 -1.29 -27.49 1.47
CA GLN A 216 -2.03 -26.24 1.60
C GLN A 216 -1.40 -25.11 0.78
N THR A 217 -0.07 -24.98 0.82
CA THR A 217 0.66 -23.97 0.05
C THR A 217 0.47 -24.14 -1.46
N GLU A 218 0.50 -25.39 -1.95
CA GLU A 218 0.26 -25.69 -3.36
C GLU A 218 -1.19 -25.40 -3.79
N GLU A 219 -2.16 -25.61 -2.91
CA GLU A 219 -3.56 -25.26 -3.16
C GLU A 219 -3.79 -23.74 -3.17
N ASP A 220 -3.22 -23.03 -2.21
CA ASP A 220 -3.28 -21.57 -2.13
C ASP A 220 -2.61 -20.93 -3.35
N LYS A 221 -1.49 -21.48 -3.82
CA LYS A 221 -0.82 -21.04 -5.05
C LYS A 221 -1.73 -21.16 -6.28
N LYS A 222 -2.48 -22.26 -6.39
CA LYS A 222 -3.46 -22.43 -7.48
C LYS A 222 -4.61 -21.43 -7.36
N ASN A 223 -5.07 -21.14 -6.15
CA ASN A 223 -6.11 -20.14 -5.92
C ASN A 223 -5.63 -18.73 -6.27
N VAL A 224 -4.41 -18.37 -5.89
CA VAL A 224 -3.78 -17.09 -6.28
C VAL A 224 -3.68 -16.96 -7.80
N ASN A 225 -3.25 -18.01 -8.51
CA ASN A 225 -3.19 -17.98 -9.97
C ASN A 225 -4.57 -17.76 -10.62
N ARG A 226 -5.62 -18.42 -10.11
CA ARG A 226 -7.00 -18.20 -10.60
C ARG A 226 -7.49 -16.78 -10.35
N LEU A 227 -7.15 -16.19 -9.21
CA LEU A 227 -7.48 -14.80 -8.91
C LEU A 227 -6.73 -13.85 -9.83
N GLN A 228 -5.46 -14.11 -10.13
CA GLN A 228 -4.68 -13.32 -11.08
C GLN A 228 -5.31 -13.35 -12.48
N ASP A 229 -5.70 -14.52 -12.98
CA ASP A 229 -6.39 -14.64 -14.28
C ASP A 229 -7.71 -13.84 -14.33
N LEU A 230 -8.44 -13.78 -13.21
CA LEU A 230 -9.66 -13.00 -13.11
C LEU A 230 -9.37 -11.49 -13.12
N VAL A 231 -8.34 -11.06 -12.38
CA VAL A 231 -7.87 -9.67 -12.37
C VAL A 231 -7.48 -9.24 -13.78
N ASP A 232 -6.69 -10.05 -14.49
CA ASP A 232 -6.23 -9.74 -15.85
C ASP A 232 -7.42 -9.62 -16.83
N LYS A 233 -8.41 -10.51 -16.73
CA LYS A 233 -9.66 -10.41 -17.52
C LYS A 233 -10.46 -9.15 -17.20
N LEU A 234 -10.56 -8.78 -15.94
CA LEU A 234 -11.25 -7.55 -15.52
C LEU A 234 -10.52 -6.30 -16.01
N GLN A 235 -9.18 -6.29 -15.94
CA GLN A 235 -8.37 -5.20 -16.48
C GLN A 235 -8.55 -5.04 -17.99
N LEU A 236 -8.63 -6.14 -18.75
CA LEU A 236 -8.93 -6.10 -20.18
C LEU A 236 -10.32 -5.49 -20.45
N LYS A 237 -11.33 -5.85 -19.65
CA LYS A 237 -12.68 -5.25 -19.75
C LYS A 237 -12.67 -3.75 -19.43
N VAL A 238 -11.97 -3.33 -18.38
CA VAL A 238 -11.84 -1.92 -18.01
C VAL A 238 -11.20 -1.14 -19.16
N LYS A 239 -10.14 -1.66 -19.78
CA LYS A 239 -9.50 -1.05 -20.95
C LYS A 239 -10.48 -0.93 -22.14
N ALA A 240 -11.25 -1.98 -22.40
CA ALA A 240 -12.25 -1.97 -23.47
C ALA A 240 -13.36 -0.93 -23.22
N TYR A 241 -13.90 -0.86 -22.00
CA TYR A 241 -14.93 0.13 -21.66
C TYR A 241 -14.39 1.55 -21.68
N LYS A 242 -13.14 1.77 -21.25
CA LYS A 242 -12.50 3.08 -21.35
C LYS A 242 -12.41 3.54 -22.80
N ARG A 243 -11.92 2.68 -23.70
CA ARG A 243 -11.88 2.98 -25.13
C ARG A 243 -13.27 3.25 -25.73
N GLN A 244 -14.28 2.47 -25.33
CA GLN A 244 -15.65 2.68 -25.80
C GLN A 244 -16.22 4.02 -25.31
N ALA A 245 -15.89 4.44 -24.09
CA ALA A 245 -16.29 5.75 -23.56
C ALA A 245 -15.60 6.89 -24.32
N GLU A 246 -14.30 6.78 -24.60
CA GLU A 246 -13.55 7.74 -25.40
C GLU A 246 -14.12 7.88 -26.83
N GLU A 247 -14.43 6.76 -27.50
CA GLU A 247 -15.05 6.76 -28.83
C GLU A 247 -16.45 7.40 -28.82
N ALA A 248 -17.24 7.19 -27.77
CA ALA A 248 -18.55 7.81 -27.61
C ALA A 248 -18.46 9.33 -27.35
N GLU A 249 -17.47 9.77 -26.57
CA GLU A 249 -17.19 11.19 -26.32
C GLU A 249 -16.77 11.91 -27.60
N GLU A 250 -15.90 11.29 -28.43
CA GLU A 250 -15.48 11.85 -29.71
C GLU A 250 -16.67 12.02 -30.69
N GLN A 251 -17.58 11.04 -30.73
CA GLN A 251 -18.81 11.15 -31.51
C GLN A 251 -19.71 12.28 -31.01
N ALA A 252 -19.91 12.39 -29.68
CA ALA A 252 -20.71 13.47 -29.09
C ALA A 252 -20.12 14.85 -29.41
N ASN A 253 -18.80 15.00 -29.32
CA ASN A 253 -18.10 16.24 -29.67
C ASN A 253 -18.27 16.58 -31.16
N THR A 254 -18.20 15.58 -32.04
CA THR A 254 -18.46 15.75 -33.48
C THR A 254 -19.89 16.22 -33.73
N HIS A 255 -20.88 15.62 -33.08
CA HIS A 255 -22.28 16.03 -33.18
C HIS A 255 -22.50 17.45 -32.64
N MET A 256 -21.90 17.80 -31.52
CA MET A 256 -21.98 19.15 -30.95
C MET A 256 -21.37 20.21 -31.86
N SER A 257 -20.24 19.91 -32.51
CA SER A 257 -19.63 20.82 -33.49
C SER A 257 -20.55 21.07 -34.68
N ARG A 258 -21.17 20.01 -35.23
CA ARG A 258 -22.16 20.13 -36.32
C ARG A 258 -23.38 20.94 -35.88
N LEU A 259 -23.87 20.72 -34.67
CA LEU A 259 -25.04 21.41 -34.14
C LEU A 259 -24.77 22.92 -33.98
N ARG A 260 -23.59 23.30 -33.48
CA ARG A 260 -23.16 24.71 -33.44
C ARG A 260 -23.09 25.34 -34.82
N LYS A 261 -22.59 24.61 -35.82
CA LYS A 261 -22.51 25.10 -37.20
C LYS A 261 -23.91 25.35 -37.80
N VAL A 262 -24.82 24.39 -37.65
CA VAL A 262 -26.21 24.52 -38.12
C VAL A 262 -26.94 25.64 -37.38
N GLN A 263 -26.71 25.80 -36.07
CA GLN A 263 -27.24 26.93 -35.29
C GLN A 263 -26.79 28.27 -35.87
N HIS A 264 -25.50 28.42 -36.17
CA HIS A 264 -24.98 29.65 -36.76
C HIS A 264 -25.58 29.94 -38.15
N GLU A 265 -25.67 28.92 -39.01
CA GLU A 265 -26.30 29.04 -40.34
C GLU A 265 -27.78 29.43 -40.26
N LEU A 266 -28.49 28.93 -39.24
CA LEU A 266 -29.89 29.28 -38.97
C LEU A 266 -30.01 30.74 -38.50
N GLU A 267 -29.16 31.18 -37.57
CA GLU A 267 -29.13 32.58 -37.09
C GLU A 267 -28.88 33.55 -38.26
N GLU A 268 -27.90 33.26 -39.11
CA GLU A 268 -27.65 34.07 -40.32
C GLU A 268 -28.85 34.09 -41.27
N ALA A 269 -29.53 32.96 -41.46
CA ALA A 269 -30.72 32.90 -42.30
C ALA A 269 -31.89 33.69 -41.70
N GLN A 270 -32.04 33.65 -40.38
CA GLN A 270 -33.03 34.41 -39.62
C GLN A 270 -32.79 35.92 -39.80
N GLU A 271 -31.56 36.39 -39.60
CA GLU A 271 -31.19 37.81 -39.78
C GLU A 271 -31.46 38.28 -41.22
N ARG A 272 -31.11 37.45 -42.22
CA ARG A 272 -31.42 37.75 -43.63
C ARG A 272 -32.92 37.87 -43.88
N ALA A 273 -33.73 36.98 -43.30
CA ALA A 273 -35.18 37.03 -43.42
C ALA A 273 -35.76 38.29 -42.76
N ASP A 274 -35.31 38.65 -41.56
CA ASP A 274 -35.74 39.85 -40.83
C ASP A 274 -35.44 41.14 -41.62
N ILE A 275 -34.25 41.20 -42.25
CA ILE A 275 -33.89 42.32 -43.14
C ILE A 275 -34.86 42.39 -44.33
N ALA A 276 -35.13 41.27 -45.00
CA ALA A 276 -36.04 41.22 -46.14
C ALA A 276 -37.48 41.61 -45.75
N GLU A 277 -38.00 41.12 -44.62
CA GLU A 277 -39.31 41.51 -44.10
C GLU A 277 -39.37 43.00 -43.78
N SER A 278 -38.33 43.56 -43.16
CA SER A 278 -38.26 45.00 -42.88
C SER A 278 -38.29 45.84 -44.17
N GLN A 279 -37.63 45.39 -45.23
CA GLN A 279 -37.63 46.06 -46.53
C GLN A 279 -39.01 46.00 -47.19
N VAL A 280 -39.66 44.82 -47.19
CA VAL A 280 -41.02 44.66 -47.71
C VAL A 280 -42.01 45.52 -46.95
N ASN A 281 -41.93 45.57 -45.61
CA ASN A 281 -42.78 46.41 -44.78
C ASN A 281 -42.60 47.90 -45.11
N LYS A 282 -41.36 48.36 -45.32
CA LYS A 282 -41.08 49.74 -45.78
C LYS A 282 -41.71 50.03 -47.15
N LEU A 283 -41.61 49.11 -48.11
CA LEU A 283 -42.20 49.27 -49.45
C LEU A 283 -43.74 49.28 -49.40
N ARG A 284 -44.35 48.42 -48.57
CA ARG A 284 -45.80 48.41 -48.33
C ARG A 284 -46.28 49.71 -47.70
N ALA A 285 -45.55 50.24 -46.72
CA ALA A 285 -45.86 51.52 -46.10
C ALA A 285 -45.80 52.68 -47.12
N LYS A 286 -44.74 52.74 -47.94
CA LYS A 286 -44.63 53.73 -49.03
C LYS A 286 -45.77 53.61 -50.04
N SER A 287 -46.14 52.40 -50.44
CA SER A 287 -47.24 52.19 -51.40
C SER A 287 -48.59 52.65 -50.86
N ARG A 288 -48.84 52.52 -49.54
CA ARG A 288 -50.05 53.04 -48.89
C ARG A 288 -50.10 54.57 -48.85
N GLU A 289 -48.97 55.25 -48.71
CA GLU A 289 -48.94 56.72 -48.78
C GLU A 289 -49.18 57.22 -50.21
N VAL A 290 -48.63 56.55 -51.22
CA VAL A 290 -48.85 56.89 -52.63
C VAL A 290 -50.31 56.71 -53.04
N GLY A 291 -50.99 55.64 -52.57
CA GLY A 291 -52.41 55.41 -52.85
C GLY A 291 -53.37 56.38 -52.16
N LYS A 292 -53.00 56.96 -51.01
CA LYS A 292 -53.81 58.02 -50.37
C LYS A 292 -53.74 59.36 -51.10
N GLY A 293 -52.64 59.60 -51.84
CA GLY A 293 -52.49 60.79 -52.67
C GLY A 293 -53.37 60.79 -53.92
N SER A 294 -53.73 59.61 -54.45
CA SER A 294 -54.60 59.50 -55.64
C SER A 294 -56.09 59.61 -55.32
N ASP A 295 -56.54 59.17 -54.14
CA ASP A 295 -57.96 59.28 -53.73
C ASP A 295 -58.34 60.69 -53.25
N SER A 296 -57.38 61.62 -53.14
CA SER A 296 -57.62 63.01 -52.72
C SER A 296 -57.65 64.01 -53.90
N ALA A 297 -57.67 63.51 -55.14
CA ALA A 297 -57.53 64.32 -56.37
C ALA A 297 -58.70 64.18 -57.37
N GLU A 298 -59.85 63.64 -56.96
CA GLU A 298 -61.10 63.67 -57.74
C GLU A 298 -62.23 64.39 -57.01
#